data_AF-A0A923AI14-F1
#
_entry.id   AF-A0A923AI14-F1
#
_cell.length_a   1.000
_cell.length_b   1.000
_cell.length_c   1.000
_cell.angle_alpha   90.00
_cell.angle_beta   90.00
_cell.angle_gamma   90.00
#
_symmetry.space_group_name_H-M   'P 1'
#
loop_
_entity.id
_entity.type
_entity.pdbx_description
1 polymer ?
#
loop_
_entity_poly.entity_id
_entity_poly.type
_entity_poly.pdbx_seq_one_letter_code
_entity_poly.pdbx_strand_id
1 'polypeptide(L)'
;CYSGSFVPALSDGDSAVLTASVGDRTSFGCQADNDWTFFGDALINQALRKAQPLDLAAAEAARLVSEWEARGRLQPSLPQSFIGDRAKLWLAALDQRTPKAATAPVGTPAVTLLDKR
;
A
#
# COMPACT_ATOMS: atom_id res chain seq x y z
N CYS A 1 2.66 -6.68 -9.36
CA CYS A 1 2.65 -8.15 -9.28
C CYS A 1 4.02 -8.64 -8.86
N TYR A 2 4.08 -9.71 -8.05
CA TYR A 2 5.29 -10.38 -7.59
C TYR A 2 6.32 -9.46 -6.92
N SER A 3 5.91 -8.28 -6.45
CA SER A 3 6.85 -7.25 -5.98
C SER A 3 7.56 -7.67 -4.70
N GLY A 4 6.96 -8.57 -3.92
CA GLY A 4 7.60 -9.21 -2.77
C GLY A 4 8.88 -9.98 -3.10
N SER A 5 9.08 -10.37 -4.37
CA SER A 5 10.33 -11.04 -4.81
C SER A 5 11.56 -10.16 -4.68
N PHE A 6 11.38 -8.83 -4.66
CA PHE A 6 12.47 -7.87 -4.48
C PHE A 6 12.81 -7.60 -3.02
N VAL A 7 11.96 -7.99 -2.07
CA VAL A 7 12.18 -7.69 -0.63
C VAL A 7 13.55 -8.20 -0.18
N PRO A 8 13.95 -9.47 -0.42
CA PRO A 8 15.26 -9.96 0.05
C PRO A 8 16.47 -9.18 -0.48
N ALA A 9 16.36 -8.59 -1.67
CA ALA A 9 17.45 -7.85 -2.31
C ALA A 9 17.49 -6.37 -1.90
N LEU A 10 16.35 -5.80 -1.47
CA LEU A 10 16.21 -4.38 -1.13
C LEU A 10 16.13 -4.13 0.37
N SER A 11 15.83 -5.15 1.18
CA SER A 11 15.67 -5.02 2.62
C SER A 11 17.02 -5.02 3.34
N ASP A 12 17.41 -3.88 3.89
CA ASP A 12 18.52 -3.73 4.83
C ASP A 12 18.15 -2.82 6.02
N GLY A 13 19.08 -2.63 6.95
CA GLY A 13 18.83 -1.82 8.15
C GLY A 13 18.49 -0.35 7.87
N ASP A 14 18.82 0.20 6.71
CA ASP A 14 18.63 1.61 6.33
C ASP A 14 17.45 1.83 5.36
N SER A 15 16.85 0.75 4.87
CA SER A 15 15.74 0.76 3.91
C SER A 15 14.34 0.71 4.56
N ALA A 16 13.37 1.31 3.88
CA ALA A 16 11.95 1.01 4.06
C ALA A 16 11.38 0.51 2.73
N VAL A 17 10.89 -0.73 2.71
CA VAL A 17 10.41 -1.42 1.51
C VAL A 17 8.97 -1.87 1.74
N LEU A 18 8.05 -1.40 0.90
CA LEU A 18 6.65 -1.79 0.92
C LEU A 18 6.29 -2.38 -0.44
N THR A 19 5.60 -3.51 -0.46
CA THR A 19 5.24 -4.22 -1.69
C THR A 19 3.75 -4.50 -1.78
N ALA A 20 3.22 -4.36 -3.00
CA ALA A 20 1.82 -4.63 -3.31
C ALA A 20 1.42 -6.12 -3.25
N SER A 21 2.38 -7.04 -3.19
CA SER A 21 2.12 -8.47 -3.12
C SER A 21 3.34 -9.23 -2.57
N VAL A 22 3.14 -10.46 -2.11
CA VAL A 22 4.25 -11.42 -1.93
C VAL A 22 4.87 -11.83 -3.28
N GLY A 23 6.03 -12.49 -3.21
CA GLY A 23 6.87 -12.80 -4.38
C GLY A 23 6.29 -13.81 -5.36
N ASP A 24 5.28 -14.57 -4.98
CA ASP A 24 4.62 -15.61 -5.79
C ASP A 24 3.17 -15.25 -6.16
N ARG A 25 2.72 -14.02 -5.86
CA ARG A 25 1.34 -13.59 -6.13
C ARG A 25 1.26 -12.33 -6.98
N THR A 26 0.17 -12.21 -7.73
CA THR A 26 -0.18 -11.00 -8.46
C THR A 26 -0.72 -9.91 -7.52
N SER A 27 -0.68 -8.68 -7.99
CA SER A 27 -1.41 -7.54 -7.40
C SER A 27 -2.48 -7.07 -8.40
N PHE A 28 -3.47 -6.29 -7.96
CA PHE A 28 -4.65 -5.97 -8.79
C PHE A 28 -4.87 -4.48 -9.03
N GLY A 29 -5.74 -4.16 -9.99
CA GLY A 29 -6.19 -2.80 -10.28
C GLY A 29 -5.45 -2.05 -11.40
N CYS A 30 -4.61 -2.71 -12.19
CA CYS A 30 -3.84 -2.09 -13.28
C CYS A 30 -4.63 -1.84 -14.58
N GLN A 31 -5.91 -1.46 -14.49
CA GLN A 31 -6.73 -1.17 -15.69
C GLN A 31 -6.47 0.24 -16.20
N ALA A 32 -6.61 0.45 -17.53
CA ALA A 32 -6.28 1.73 -18.17
C ALA A 32 -7.13 2.90 -17.66
N ASP A 33 -8.40 2.65 -17.31
CA ASP A 33 -9.34 3.67 -16.85
C ASP A 33 -9.24 3.95 -15.33
N ASN A 34 -8.36 3.24 -14.62
CA ASN A 34 -8.15 3.44 -13.20
C ASN A 34 -6.97 4.40 -12.98
N ASP A 35 -7.20 5.47 -12.22
CA ASP A 35 -6.12 6.33 -11.74
C ASP A 35 -5.25 5.60 -10.70
N TRP A 36 -5.78 4.57 -10.04
CA TRP A 36 -5.10 3.83 -8.98
C TRP A 36 -5.19 2.30 -9.13
N THR A 37 -4.07 1.64 -8.81
CA THR A 37 -4.08 0.21 -8.47
C THR A 37 -4.62 -0.01 -7.06
N PHE A 38 -4.97 -1.25 -6.68
CA PHE A 38 -5.48 -1.55 -5.33
C PHE A 38 -4.49 -1.07 -4.26
N PHE A 39 -3.22 -1.43 -4.40
CA PHE A 39 -2.21 -1.02 -3.43
C PHE A 39 -1.93 0.49 -3.45
N GLY A 40 -1.90 1.11 -4.64
CA GLY A 40 -1.69 2.55 -4.77
C GLY A 40 -2.81 3.37 -4.11
N ASP A 41 -4.07 2.98 -4.34
CA ASP A 41 -5.23 3.62 -3.71
C ASP A 41 -5.18 3.45 -2.19
N ALA A 42 -4.96 2.22 -1.72
CA ALA A 42 -4.92 1.90 -0.30
C ALA A 42 -3.81 2.65 0.46
N LEU A 43 -2.57 2.62 -0.05
CA LEU A 43 -1.43 3.23 0.62
C LEU A 43 -1.39 4.75 0.44
N ILE A 44 -1.35 5.22 -0.81
CA ILE A 44 -1.09 6.64 -1.10
C ILE A 44 -2.38 7.45 -0.98
N ASN A 45 -3.46 6.98 -1.60
CA ASN A 45 -4.67 7.76 -1.76
C ASN A 45 -5.63 7.66 -0.57
N GLN A 46 -5.39 6.74 0.38
CA GLN A 46 -6.20 6.59 1.59
C GLN A 46 -5.36 6.66 2.86
N ALA A 47 -4.39 5.77 3.06
CA ALA A 47 -3.68 5.67 4.33
C ALA A 47 -2.74 6.87 4.59
N LEU A 48 -1.89 7.26 3.62
CA LEU A 48 -0.97 8.40 3.76
C LEU A 48 -1.64 9.78 3.71
N ARG A 49 -2.94 9.83 3.43
CA ARG A 49 -3.73 11.07 3.50
C ARG A 49 -4.11 11.47 4.93
N LYS A 50 -3.74 10.68 5.94
CA LYS A 50 -4.10 10.83 7.36
C LYS A 50 -2.87 11.16 8.20
N ALA A 51 -3.12 11.66 9.41
CA ALA A 51 -2.08 11.92 10.41
C ALA A 51 -1.60 10.60 11.06
N GLN A 52 -0.77 9.82 10.34
CA GLN A 52 -0.21 8.57 10.85
C GLN A 52 1.16 8.26 10.21
N PRO A 53 2.05 7.58 10.96
CA PRO A 53 3.34 7.14 10.44
C PRO A 53 3.21 6.07 9.34
N LEU A 54 4.28 5.89 8.56
CA LEU A 54 4.30 4.97 7.42
C LEU A 54 3.99 3.51 7.78
N ASP A 55 4.39 3.03 8.95
CA ASP A 55 4.13 1.65 9.40
C ASP A 55 2.64 1.39 9.63
N LEU A 56 1.94 2.33 10.28
CA LEU A 56 0.49 2.28 10.44
C LEU A 56 -0.23 2.45 9.09
N ALA A 57 0.28 3.32 8.22
CA ALA A 57 -0.27 3.47 6.87
C ALA A 57 -0.12 2.18 6.04
N ALA A 58 1.00 1.47 6.18
CA ALA A 58 1.23 0.18 5.52
C ALA A 58 0.28 -0.90 6.04
N ALA A 59 0.09 -0.97 7.36
CA ALA A 59 -0.85 -1.91 7.98
C ALA A 59 -2.29 -1.64 7.55
N GLU A 60 -2.70 -0.37 7.50
CA GLU A 60 -4.01 0.02 6.97
C GLU A 60 -4.15 -0.37 5.48
N ALA A 61 -3.14 -0.10 4.66
CA ALA A 61 -3.17 -0.43 3.25
C ALA A 61 -3.33 -1.94 3.02
N ALA A 62 -2.61 -2.77 3.77
CA ALA A 62 -2.73 -4.22 3.71
C ALA A 62 -4.14 -4.70 4.08
N ARG A 63 -4.76 -4.10 5.09
CA ARG A 63 -6.16 -4.40 5.48
C ARG A 63 -7.14 -4.03 4.37
N LEU A 64 -7.05 -2.82 3.82
CA LEU A 64 -7.93 -2.36 2.73
C LEU A 64 -7.81 -3.24 1.49
N VAL A 65 -6.59 -3.57 1.08
CA VAL A 65 -6.34 -4.47 -0.05
C VAL A 65 -6.98 -5.84 0.21
N SER A 66 -6.79 -6.41 1.39
CA SER A 66 -7.41 -7.70 1.76
C SER A 66 -8.93 -7.66 1.68
N GLU A 67 -9.56 -6.57 2.13
CA GLU A 67 -11.02 -6.40 2.08
C GLU A 67 -11.54 -6.31 0.64
N TRP A 68 -10.86 -5.53 -0.21
CA TRP A 68 -11.25 -5.37 -1.61
C TRP A 68 -11.04 -6.65 -2.41
N GLU A 69 -9.93 -7.36 -2.18
CA GLU A 69 -9.66 -8.64 -2.81
C GLU A 69 -10.69 -9.70 -2.39
N ALA A 70 -11.04 -9.76 -1.10
CA ALA A 70 -12.09 -10.65 -0.61
C ALA A 70 -13.46 -10.33 -1.26
N ARG A 71 -13.81 -9.04 -1.35
CA ARG A 71 -15.03 -8.57 -2.03
C ARG A 71 -15.05 -8.98 -3.50
N GLY A 72 -13.91 -8.90 -4.18
CA GLY A 72 -13.72 -9.33 -5.56
C GLY A 72 -13.53 -10.84 -5.75
N ARG A 73 -13.49 -11.63 -4.67
CA ARG A 73 -13.15 -13.06 -4.70
C ARG A 73 -11.82 -13.35 -5.40
N LEU A 74 -10.87 -12.44 -5.24
CA LEU A 74 -9.53 -12.53 -5.81
C LEU A 74 -8.62 -13.34 -4.88
N GLN A 75 -7.58 -13.96 -5.45
CA GLN A 75 -6.52 -14.56 -4.63
C GLN A 75 -5.80 -13.45 -3.85
N PRO A 76 -5.68 -13.52 -2.52
CA PRO A 76 -5.10 -12.44 -1.74
C PRO A 76 -3.66 -12.14 -2.16
N SER A 77 -3.33 -10.89 -2.46
CA SER A 77 -1.98 -10.50 -2.89
C SER A 77 -0.97 -10.49 -1.74
N LEU A 78 -1.45 -10.32 -0.50
CA LEU A 78 -0.67 -10.21 0.74
C LEU A 78 0.43 -9.12 0.64
N PRO A 79 0.05 -7.83 0.64
CA PRO A 79 1.04 -6.74 0.69
C PRO A 79 2.01 -6.91 1.87
N GLN A 80 3.28 -6.56 1.67
CA GLN A 80 4.32 -6.69 2.70
C GLN A 80 4.90 -5.32 3.04
N SER A 81 5.39 -5.18 4.27
CA SER A 81 6.19 -4.03 4.69
C SER A 81 7.42 -4.50 5.46
N PHE A 82 8.54 -3.84 5.18
CA PHE A 82 9.80 -4.01 5.86
C PHE A 82 10.36 -2.62 6.15
N ILE A 83 10.73 -2.35 7.39
CA ILE A 83 11.35 -1.09 7.81
C ILE A 83 12.55 -1.44 8.69
N GLY A 84 13.75 -1.18 8.18
CA GLY A 84 14.99 -1.42 8.89
C GLY A 84 15.12 -0.56 10.15
N ASP A 85 15.86 -1.03 11.15
CA ASP A 85 15.96 -0.34 12.44
C ASP A 85 16.63 1.04 12.35
N ARG A 86 17.65 1.20 11.49
CA ARG A 86 18.25 2.52 11.23
C ARG A 86 17.33 3.37 10.36
N ALA A 87 16.54 2.75 9.49
CA ALA A 87 15.57 3.44 8.67
C ALA A 87 14.54 4.23 9.50
N LYS A 88 14.11 3.66 10.64
CA LYS A 88 13.20 4.31 11.59
C LYS A 88 13.70 5.69 12.04
N LEU A 89 15.01 5.92 12.09
CA LEU A 89 15.59 7.20 12.50
C LEU A 89 15.29 8.32 11.49
N TRP A 90 15.54 8.08 10.20
CA TRP A 90 15.23 9.08 9.17
C TRP A 90 13.72 9.13 8.88
N LEU A 91 13.02 8.01 9.02
CA LEU A 91 11.58 7.93 8.80
C LEU A 91 10.80 8.76 9.82
N ALA A 92 11.23 8.78 11.09
CA ALA A 92 10.61 9.61 12.12
C ALA A 92 10.57 11.10 11.76
N ALA A 93 11.59 11.62 11.07
CA ALA A 93 11.60 13.00 10.58
C ALA A 93 10.61 13.23 9.43
N LEU A 94 10.37 12.21 8.59
CA LEU A 94 9.38 12.28 7.52
C LEU A 94 7.95 12.12 8.06
N ASP A 95 7.73 11.26 9.05
CA ASP A 95 6.41 11.04 9.66
C ASP A 95 5.88 12.30 10.35
N GLN A 96 6.76 13.20 10.81
CA GLN A 96 6.39 14.53 11.31
C GLN A 96 5.80 15.45 10.22
N ARG A 97 6.00 15.13 8.95
CA ARG A 97 5.50 15.90 7.79
C ARG A 97 4.17 15.35 7.26
N THR A 98 3.56 14.40 7.96
CA THR A 98 2.25 13.84 7.61
C THR A 98 1.15 14.92 7.63
N PRO A 99 0.04 14.72 6.91
CA PRO A 99 -1.07 15.66 6.91
C PRO A 99 -1.61 15.90 8.32
N LYS A 100 -1.84 17.17 8.69
CA LYS A 100 -2.42 17.53 10.01
C LYS A 100 -3.87 17.04 10.19
N ALA A 101 -4.59 16.89 9.09
CA ALA A 101 -5.95 16.37 9.04
C ALA A 101 -6.07 15.44 7.83
N ALA A 102 -7.04 14.52 7.90
CA ALA A 102 -7.32 13.62 6.79
C ALA A 102 -7.74 14.43 5.55
N THR A 103 -7.11 14.16 4.41
CA THR A 103 -7.50 14.74 3.12
C THR A 103 -8.36 13.76 2.33
N ALA A 104 -9.25 14.29 1.47
CA ALA A 104 -10.09 13.45 0.63
C ALA A 104 -9.25 12.66 -0.39
N PRO A 105 -9.58 11.38 -0.65
CA PRO A 105 -9.05 10.64 -1.79
C PRO A 105 -9.37 11.37 -3.11
N VAL A 106 -8.48 11.23 -4.10
CA VAL A 106 -8.64 11.86 -5.42
C VAL A 106 -8.49 10.82 -6.52
N GLY A 107 -8.93 11.15 -7.73
CA GLY A 107 -8.92 10.21 -8.86
C GLY A 107 -9.95 9.09 -8.70
N THR A 108 -9.99 8.24 -9.71
CA THR A 108 -10.91 7.11 -9.82
C THR A 108 -10.47 5.99 -8.85
N PRO A 109 -11.31 5.58 -7.89
CA PRO A 109 -10.96 4.55 -6.93
C PRO A 109 -10.69 3.20 -7.60
N ALA A 110 -9.76 2.44 -7.04
CA ALA A 110 -9.34 1.15 -7.57
C ALA A 110 -10.47 0.09 -7.56
N VAL A 111 -11.43 0.24 -6.63
CA VAL A 111 -12.51 -0.72 -6.39
C VAL A 111 -13.72 -0.55 -7.31
N THR A 112 -13.75 0.48 -8.15
CA THR A 112 -14.84 0.68 -9.13
C THR A 112 -15.02 -0.54 -10.04
N LEU A 113 -13.96 -1.32 -10.27
CA LEU A 113 -13.98 -2.61 -10.97
C LEU A 113 -14.86 -3.67 -10.29
N LEU A 114 -15.00 -3.60 -8.97
CA LEU A 114 -15.80 -4.56 -8.19
C LEU A 114 -17.29 -4.21 -8.21
N ASP A 115 -17.62 -2.97 -8.57
CA ASP A 115 -18.98 -2.43 -8.60
C ASP A 115 -19.68 -2.65 -9.95
N LYS A 116 -18.92 -2.80 -11.03
CA LYS A 116 -19.43 -3.15 -12.36
C LYS A 116 -19.77 -4.64 -12.41
N ARG A 117 -20.98 -5.02 -11.97
CA ARG A 117 -21.58 -6.35 -12.22
C ARG A 117 -22.71 -6.25 -13.23
#